data_AF-A0A962WNS8-F1
#
_entry.id   AF-A0A962WNS8-F1
#
_cell.length_a   1.000
_cell.length_b   1.000
_cell.length_c   1.000
_cell.angle_alpha   90.00
_cell.angle_beta   90.00
_cell.angle_gamma   90.00
#
_symmetry.space_group_name_H-M   'P 1'
#
loop_
_entity.id
_entity.type
_entity.pdbx_description
1 polymer ?
#
loop_
_entity_poly.entity_id
_entity_poly.type
_entity_poly.pdbx_seq_one_letter_code
_entity_poly.pdbx_strand_id
1 'polypeptide(L)' 'MAVTKHCSRCGARFDCGRDDAGCWCQGLPLLPASALDAAADCLCPRCLEAATAAAGAARAAPDDPPADPDPAA' A
#
# COMPACT_ATOMS: atom_id res chain seq x y z
N MET A 1 -11.25 -17.12 10.94
CA MET A 1 -12.13 -17.50 9.81
C MET A 1 -11.79 -16.56 8.69
N ALA A 2 -11.29 -17.04 7.56
CA ALA A 2 -10.89 -16.18 6.46
C ALA A 2 -12.04 -15.26 6.03
N VAL A 3 -11.77 -13.96 5.96
CA VAL A 3 -12.73 -12.96 5.51
C VAL A 3 -12.66 -12.86 3.99
N THR A 4 -13.65 -13.40 3.31
CA THR A 4 -13.78 -13.29 1.85
C THR A 4 -14.32 -11.91 1.46
N LYS A 5 -13.67 -11.27 0.48
CA LYS A 5 -13.99 -9.94 -0.05
C LYS A 5 -13.98 -9.95 -1.58
N HIS A 6 -14.53 -8.90 -2.18
CA HIS A 6 -14.48 -8.66 -3.62
C HIS A 6 -13.64 -7.43 -3.89
N CYS A 7 -12.75 -7.52 -4.88
CA CYS A 7 -11.88 -6.41 -5.25
C CYS A 7 -12.69 -5.29 -5.89
N SER A 8 -12.64 -4.07 -5.33
CA SER A 8 -13.32 -2.89 -5.89
C SER A 8 -12.87 -2.54 -7.32
N ARG A 9 -11.66 -2.96 -7.70
CA ARG A 9 -11.04 -2.62 -9.00
C ARG A 9 -11.28 -3.65 -10.09
N CYS A 10 -11.27 -4.94 -9.77
CA CYS A 10 -11.43 -6.01 -10.77
C CYS A 10 -12.56 -6.99 -10.49
N GLY A 11 -13.30 -6.84 -9.38
CA GLY A 11 -14.41 -7.72 -8.99
C GLY A 11 -13.99 -9.11 -8.50
N ALA A 12 -12.70 -9.46 -8.53
CA ALA A 12 -12.23 -10.78 -8.14
C ALA A 12 -12.54 -11.07 -6.67
N ARG A 13 -13.04 -12.28 -6.39
CA ARG A 13 -13.22 -12.79 -5.03
C ARG A 13 -11.88 -13.24 -4.47
N PHE A 14 -11.55 -12.83 -3.25
CA PHE A 14 -10.30 -13.16 -2.58
C PHE A 14 -10.48 -13.17 -1.06
N ASP A 15 -9.55 -13.76 -0.34
CA ASP A 15 -9.53 -13.72 1.12
C ASP A 15 -8.57 -12.63 1.63
N CYS A 16 -9.01 -11.87 2.62
CA CYS A 16 -8.26 -10.73 3.18
C CYS A 16 -6.86 -11.11 3.68
N GLY A 17 -6.64 -12.38 4.02
CA GLY A 17 -5.39 -12.90 4.57
C GLY A 17 -4.97 -12.33 5.92
N ARG A 18 -5.83 -11.55 6.59
CA ARG A 18 -5.59 -11.03 7.95
C ARG A 18 -5.38 -12.15 8.96
N ASP A 19 -6.07 -13.27 8.78
CA ASP A 19 -6.02 -14.43 9.67
C ASP A 19 -4.97 -15.47 9.25
N ASP A 20 -4.30 -15.27 8.11
CA ASP A 20 -3.21 -16.14 7.68
C ASP A 20 -1.94 -15.85 8.49
N ALA A 21 -1.08 -16.86 8.63
CA ALA A 21 0.20 -16.73 9.32
C ALA A 21 1.13 -15.79 8.52
N GLY A 22 1.02 -14.49 8.82
CA GLY A 22 1.59 -13.40 8.04
C GLY A 22 0.59 -12.90 7.00
N CYS A 23 0.00 -11.71 7.22
CA CYS A 23 -0.82 -11.09 6.19
C CYS A 23 0.07 -10.84 4.97
N TRP A 24 -0.31 -11.38 3.82
CA TRP A 24 0.40 -11.13 2.56
C TRP A 24 0.55 -9.63 2.28
N CYS A 25 -0.36 -8.81 2.81
CA CYS A 25 -0.30 -7.36 2.77
C CYS A 25 0.92 -6.75 3.47
N GLN A 26 1.49 -7.41 4.48
CA GLN A 26 2.67 -6.93 5.22
C GLN A 26 3.96 -6.98 4.40
N GLY A 27 4.01 -7.82 3.35
CA GLY A 27 5.15 -7.90 2.43
C GLY A 27 5.13 -6.82 1.35
N LEU A 28 4.06 -6.03 1.26
CA LEU A 28 3.89 -5.03 0.21
C LEU A 28 4.41 -3.65 0.65
N PRO A 29 4.91 -2.83 -0.30
CA PRO A 29 5.30 -1.45 -0.01
C PRO A 29 4.13 -0.63 0.57
N LEU A 30 4.45 0.40 1.35
CA LEU A 30 3.41 1.30 1.87
C LEU A 30 2.73 2.05 0.73
N LEU A 31 1.39 1.95 0.69
CA LEU A 31 0.57 2.71 -0.23
C LEU A 31 0.45 4.16 0.27
N PRO A 32 0.76 5.17 -0.56
CA PRO A 32 0.57 6.57 -0.19
C PRO A 32 -0.92 6.86 -0.10
N ALA A 33 -1.32 7.73 0.83
CA ALA A 33 -2.71 8.08 1.05
C ALA A 33 -3.41 8.63 -0.21
N SER A 34 -2.67 9.28 -1.12
CA SER A 34 -3.19 9.76 -2.41
C SER A 34 -3.56 8.64 -3.40
N ALA A 35 -3.03 7.43 -3.21
CA ALA A 35 -3.39 6.26 -4.01
C ALA A 35 -4.52 5.44 -3.37
N LEU A 36 -4.92 5.75 -2.12
CA LEU A 36 -6.15 5.25 -1.54
C LEU A 36 -7.29 6.16 -1.96
N ASP A 37 -8.22 5.60 -2.73
CA ASP A 37 -9.55 6.19 -2.81
C ASP A 37 -10.29 5.85 -1.50
N ALA A 38 -10.62 6.88 -0.71
CA ALA A 38 -11.33 6.71 0.56
C ALA A 38 -12.72 6.06 0.40
N ALA A 39 -13.28 6.09 -0.81
CA ALA A 39 -14.52 5.40 -1.15
C ALA A 39 -14.30 3.97 -1.66
N ALA A 40 -13.07 3.56 -1.95
CA ALA A 40 -12.78 2.20 -2.42
C ALA A 40 -12.69 1.21 -1.25
N ASP A 41 -13.45 0.12 -1.36
CA ASP A 41 -13.36 -1.05 -0.46
C ASP A 41 -12.09 -1.89 -0.81
N CYS A 42 -11.96 -3.07 -0.23
CA CYS A 42 -10.77 -3.93 -0.28
C CYS A 42 -10.21 -4.19 -1.71
N LEU A 43 -8.89 -4.21 -1.86
CA LEU A 43 -8.17 -4.60 -3.08
C LEU A 43 -7.56 -6.00 -2.94
N CYS A 44 -7.64 -6.81 -4.00
CA CYS A 44 -6.96 -8.10 -4.04
C CYS A 44 -5.43 -7.95 -4.16
N PRO A 45 -4.63 -8.98 -3.82
CA PRO A 45 -3.16 -8.91 -3.78
C PRO A 45 -2.55 -8.33 -5.06
N ARG A 46 -2.96 -8.86 -6.22
CA ARG A 46 -2.52 -8.40 -7.54
C ARG A 46 -2.84 -6.93 -7.81
N CYS A 47 -4.01 -6.45 -7.39
CA CYS A 47 -4.40 -5.06 -7.57
C CYS A 47 -3.69 -4.13 -6.59
N LEU A 48 -3.40 -4.60 -5.37
CA LEU A 48 -2.66 -3.86 -4.35
C LEU A 48 -1.19 -3.74 -4.75
N GLU A 49 -0.55 -4.81 -5.21
CA GLU A 49 0.81 -4.81 -5.78
C GLU A 49 0.96 -3.81 -6.93
N ALA A 50 0.00 -3.78 -7.85
CA ALA A 50 0.03 -2.82 -8.95
C ALA A 50 -0.09 -1.36 -8.46
N ALA A 51 -0.89 -1.13 -7.40
CA ALA A 51 -1.05 0.20 -6.83
C ALA A 51 0.20 0.64 -6.06
N THR A 52 0.81 -0.26 -5.28
CA THR A 52 2.06 0.00 -4.55
C THR A 52 3.25 0.16 -5.48
N ALA A 53 3.33 -0.60 -6.59
CA ALA A 53 4.37 -0.43 -7.59
C ALA A 53 4.28 0.93 -8.30
N ALA A 54 3.08 1.35 -8.69
CA ALA A 54 2.85 2.67 -9.28
C ALA A 54 3.20 3.81 -8.30
N ALA A 55 2.91 3.62 -7.02
CA ALA A 55 3.24 4.57 -5.97
C ALA A 55 4.74 4.60 -5.62
N GLY A 56 5.41 3.44 -5.59
CA GLY A 56 6.85 3.33 -5.35
C GLY A 56 7.67 4.00 -6.45
N ALA A 57 7.20 3.94 -7.70
CA ALA A 57 7.79 4.68 -8.82
C ALA A 57 7.68 6.21 -8.63
N ALA A 58 6.63 6.70 -7.96
CA ALA A 58 6.48 8.12 -7.64
C ALA A 58 7.28 8.57 -6.41
N ARG A 59 7.70 7.64 -5.54
CA ARG A 59 8.46 7.90 -4.28
C ARG A 59 9.97 7.63 -4.41
N ALA A 60 10.50 7.52 -5.62
CA ALA A 60 11.95 7.54 -5.85
C ALA A 60 12.56 8.96 -5.71
N ALA A 61 11.83 9.93 -5.14
CA ALA A 61 12.42 11.06 -4.46
C ALA A 61 12.50 10.69 -2.96
N PRO A 62 13.70 10.39 -2.42
CA PRO A 62 13.83 10.24 -0.98
C PRO A 62 13.45 11.58 -0.34
N ASP A 63 12.37 11.57 0.43
CA ASP A 63 12.13 12.56 1.49
C ASP A 63 13.11 12.23 2.62
N ASP A 64 14.38 12.50 2.34
CA ASP A 64 15.38 12.79 3.37
C ASP A 64 15.22 14.29 3.61
N PRO A 65 14.67 14.73 4.76
CA PRO A 65 14.78 16.14 5.10
C PRO A 65 16.28 16.45 5.13
N PRO A 66 16.78 17.46 4.39
CA PRO A 66 18.16 17.85 4.54
C PRO A 66 18.36 18.16 6.02
N ALA A 67 19.18 17.36 6.70
CA ALA A 67 19.67 17.69 8.01
C ALA A 67 20.18 19.12 7.93
N ASP A 68 19.50 20.03 8.63
CA ASP A 68 19.88 21.42 8.78
C ASP A 68 21.40 21.49 8.98
N PRO A 69 22.18 22.14 8.09
CA PRO A 69 23.53 22.51 8.47
C PRO A 69 23.37 23.61 9.52
N ASP A 70 23.53 23.21 10.78
CA ASP A 70 23.74 24.07 11.96
C ASP A 70 24.44 25.38 11.57
N PRO A 71 23.72 26.52 11.54
CA PRO A 71 24.36 27.80 11.33
C PRO A 71 24.66 28.46 12.67
N ALA A 72 25.96 28.49 13.00
CA ALA A 72 26.60 29.35 14.02
C ALA A 72 26.43 28.86 15.48
N ALA A 73 27.45 28.96 16.35
CA ALA A 73 28.52 29.95 16.45
C ALA A 73 29.67 29.44 17.34
#